data_AF-A0A968JGR7-F1
#
_entry.id   AF-A0A968JGR7-F1
#
_cell.length_a   1.000
_cell.length_b   1.000
_cell.length_c   1.000
_cell.angle_alpha   90.00
_cell.angle_beta   90.00
_cell.angle_gamma   90.00
#
_symmetry.space_group_name_H-M   'P 1'
#
loop_
_entity.id
_entity.type
_entity.pdbx_description
1 polymer ?
#
loop_
_entity_poly.entity_id
_entity_poly.type
_entity_poly.pdbx_seq_one_letter_code
_entity_poly.pdbx_strand_id
1 'polypeptide(L)'
;MNYYDQRISEAEQQIIGLQNEPASEARDAQLESLFTELAGNRYTRLDVLRQLANAQARMSELGTAAPSANGIDTAVVVDEALVPTAPLPQQHMQRVLLALGASMLLGIGIALLLEYLDYTVKTPEALEALYQAPVQGVISITSRKYMKKQHGPLVSLTNSRSPTAEAFRALRTGLQVAHLERPLRSLLVTSAGPGEGKTFVAANLAVTLAQSGSRVILVDTDLRKPRLHQVFELTRDIGFTNLVVNQQHALIDGLHKTSIKNLRVMTSGVVPPNPAELLTSQRAAELMQQLADQADIIIYDSPPAATVTDAAILAQRVDGVLQVVWAGQTRITHVLRCKAVLEHVGAKMLGTVLNQVKVADLGYSSYYYYYGYYEEQGDASNGSVWKYLLAGGKPKRKRRSIEMVESSNGGNGSNGSNSSNGSVLVDAAHTEHTSANGVESTHQR
;
A
#
# COMPACT_ATOMS: atom_id res chain seq x y z
N MET A 1 -38.76 64.06 -22.31
CA MET A 1 -37.60 63.18 -22.05
C MET A 1 -36.92 63.67 -20.79
N ASN A 2 -36.55 62.76 -19.89
CA ASN A 2 -35.83 63.08 -18.66
C ASN A 2 -34.40 63.57 -19.01
N TYR A 3 -33.83 64.52 -18.27
CA TYR A 3 -32.47 65.05 -18.52
C TYR A 3 -31.42 63.94 -18.66
N TYR A 4 -31.54 62.90 -17.83
CA TYR A 4 -30.66 61.73 -17.89
C TYR A 4 -30.94 60.80 -19.08
N ASP A 5 -32.17 60.73 -19.59
CA ASP A 5 -32.47 59.95 -20.80
C ASP A 5 -31.74 60.55 -22.01
N GLN A 6 -31.72 61.88 -22.10
CA GLN A 6 -31.02 62.60 -23.16
C GLN A 6 -29.51 62.37 -23.08
N ARG A 7 -28.93 62.48 -21.87
CA ARG A 7 -27.49 62.26 -21.64
C ARG A 7 -27.04 60.82 -21.89
N ILE A 8 -27.87 59.84 -21.57
CA ILE A 8 -27.60 58.42 -21.88
C ILE A 8 -27.61 58.21 -23.40
N SER A 9 -28.63 58.73 -24.09
CA SER A 9 -28.73 58.63 -25.56
C SER A 9 -27.55 59.31 -26.27
N GLU A 10 -27.15 60.50 -25.82
CA GLU A 10 -25.98 61.22 -26.35
C GLU A 10 -24.68 60.42 -26.17
N ALA A 11 -24.46 59.86 -24.97
CA ALA A 11 -23.29 59.03 -24.70
C ALA A 11 -23.28 57.74 -25.54
N GLU A 12 -24.44 57.09 -25.73
CA GLU A 12 -24.58 55.91 -26.58
C GLU A 12 -24.26 56.22 -28.05
N GLN A 13 -24.72 57.36 -28.57
CA GLN A 13 -24.40 57.78 -29.93
C GLN A 13 -22.91 58.08 -30.11
N GLN A 14 -22.27 58.70 -29.11
CA GLN A 14 -20.82 58.96 -29.14
C GLN A 14 -20.00 57.68 -29.10
N ILE A 15 -20.40 56.70 -28.28
CA ILE A 15 -19.77 55.37 -28.23
C ILE A 15 -19.90 54.67 -29.59
N ILE A 16 -21.08 54.69 -30.20
CA ILE A 16 -21.31 54.09 -31.53
C ILE A 16 -20.46 54.79 -32.60
N GLY A 17 -20.33 56.12 -32.54
CA GLY A 17 -19.48 56.90 -33.45
C GLY A 17 -18.01 56.50 -33.36
N LEU A 18 -17.46 56.45 -32.14
CA LEU A 18 -16.06 56.10 -31.87
C LEU A 18 -15.74 54.63 -32.17
N GLN A 19 -16.71 53.73 -32.08
CA GLN A 19 -16.51 52.32 -32.45
C GLN A 19 -16.28 52.11 -33.95
N ASN A 20 -16.76 53.03 -34.80
CA ASN A 20 -16.58 52.97 -36.25
C ASN A 20 -15.23 53.55 -36.72
N GLU A 21 -14.45 54.16 -35.81
CA GLU A 21 -13.11 54.66 -36.09
C GLU A 21 -12.03 53.56 -35.93
N PRO A 22 -10.95 53.62 -36.73
CA PRO A 22 -9.86 52.65 -36.63
C PRO A 22 -9.22 52.66 -35.23
N ALA A 23 -8.86 51.48 -34.74
CA ALA A 23 -8.36 51.29 -33.38
C ALA A 23 -7.07 52.11 -33.12
N SER A 24 -7.13 52.97 -32.11
CA SER A 24 -5.98 53.73 -31.59
C SER A 24 -6.05 53.79 -30.06
N GLU A 25 -4.90 53.89 -29.41
CA GLU A 25 -4.80 53.95 -27.94
C GLU A 25 -5.61 55.13 -27.34
N ALA A 26 -5.66 56.25 -28.07
CA ALA A 26 -6.47 57.42 -27.71
C ALA A 26 -7.99 57.15 -27.82
N ARG A 27 -8.42 56.42 -28.85
CA ARG A 27 -9.82 56.00 -29.04
C ARG A 27 -10.27 55.07 -27.90
N ASP A 28 -9.43 54.12 -27.52
CA ASP A 28 -9.77 53.14 -26.49
C ASP A 28 -9.88 53.79 -25.11
N ALA A 29 -9.00 54.73 -24.77
CA ALA A 29 -9.12 55.53 -23.55
C ALA A 29 -10.38 56.43 -23.54
N GLN A 30 -10.74 57.01 -24.69
CA GLN A 30 -11.97 57.78 -24.83
C GLN A 30 -13.22 56.92 -24.67
N LEU A 31 -13.24 55.73 -25.27
CA LEU A 31 -14.32 54.76 -25.10
C LEU A 31 -14.49 54.36 -23.64
N GLU A 32 -13.40 54.06 -22.93
CA GLU A 32 -13.45 53.71 -21.50
C GLU A 32 -14.02 54.85 -20.64
N SER A 33 -13.63 56.10 -20.94
CA SER A 33 -14.19 57.26 -20.25
C SER A 33 -15.69 57.45 -20.50
N LEU A 34 -16.15 57.25 -21.74
CA LEU A 34 -17.56 57.37 -22.12
C LEU A 34 -18.41 56.23 -21.54
N PHE A 35 -17.87 55.01 -21.47
CA PHE A 35 -18.54 53.90 -20.80
C PHE A 35 -18.69 54.16 -19.30
N THR A 36 -17.67 54.73 -18.67
CA THR A 36 -17.72 55.10 -17.25
C THR A 36 -18.77 56.20 -17.01
N GLU A 37 -18.82 57.20 -17.88
CA GLU A 37 -19.82 58.26 -17.84
C GLU A 37 -21.25 57.74 -18.06
N LEU A 38 -21.45 56.85 -19.04
CA LEU A 38 -22.73 56.18 -19.30
C LEU A 38 -23.20 55.39 -18.07
N ALA A 39 -22.31 54.59 -17.48
CA ALA A 39 -22.62 53.81 -16.28
C ALA A 39 -23.00 54.72 -15.10
N GLY A 40 -22.28 55.84 -14.92
CA GLY A 40 -22.61 56.87 -13.93
C GLY A 40 -24.00 57.48 -14.17
N ASN A 41 -24.29 57.91 -15.39
CA ASN A 41 -25.59 58.49 -15.76
C ASN A 41 -26.75 57.51 -15.55
N ARG A 42 -26.58 56.23 -15.90
CA ARG A 42 -27.58 55.17 -15.65
C ARG A 42 -27.81 54.95 -14.16
N TYR A 43 -26.74 54.92 -13.36
CA TYR A 43 -26.85 54.78 -11.91
C TYR A 43 -27.57 55.95 -11.26
N THR A 44 -27.20 57.20 -11.59
CA THR A 44 -27.85 58.40 -11.06
C THR A 44 -29.33 58.47 -11.47
N ARG A 45 -29.66 58.07 -12.70
CA ARG A 45 -31.06 57.98 -13.15
C ARG A 45 -31.87 57.03 -12.27
N LEU A 46 -31.35 55.83 -12.01
CA LEU A 46 -32.01 54.84 -11.14
C LEU A 46 -32.19 55.36 -9.71
N ASP A 47 -31.19 56.08 -9.19
CA ASP A 47 -31.28 56.68 -7.86
C ASP A 47 -32.36 57.77 -7.78
N VAL A 48 -32.41 58.68 -8.78
CA VAL A 48 -33.46 59.71 -8.87
C VAL A 48 -34.85 59.08 -8.97
N LEU A 49 -35.01 58.03 -9.78
CA LEU A 49 -36.29 57.31 -9.89
C LEU A 49 -36.69 56.64 -8.57
N ARG A 50 -35.74 56.05 -7.83
CA ARG A 50 -36.00 55.51 -6.49
C ARG A 50 -36.40 56.60 -5.51
N GLN A 51 -35.73 57.75 -5.54
CA GLN A 51 -36.07 58.89 -4.68
C GLN A 51 -37.48 59.42 -4.99
N LEU A 52 -37.86 59.51 -6.27
CA LEU A 52 -39.21 59.91 -6.69
C LEU A 52 -40.26 58.89 -6.25
N ALA A 53 -40.01 57.60 -6.44
CA ALA A 53 -40.90 56.52 -5.99
C ALA A 53 -41.10 56.56 -4.48
N ASN A 54 -40.02 56.75 -3.72
CA ASN A 54 -40.07 56.87 -2.26
C ASN A 54 -40.77 58.15 -1.81
N ALA A 55 -40.60 59.28 -2.52
CA ALA A 55 -41.32 60.52 -2.24
C ALA A 55 -42.83 60.37 -2.52
N GLN A 56 -43.20 59.67 -3.60
CA GLN A 56 -44.59 59.34 -3.91
C GLN A 56 -45.22 58.43 -2.86
N ALA A 57 -44.49 57.39 -2.41
CA ALA A 57 -44.93 56.51 -1.33
C ALA A 57 -45.17 57.29 -0.02
N ARG A 58 -44.26 58.20 0.34
CA ARG A 58 -44.43 59.08 1.51
C ARG A 58 -45.62 60.04 1.38
N MET A 59 -45.87 60.59 0.19
CA MET A 59 -47.04 61.43 -0.06
C MET A 59 -48.35 60.63 0.06
N SER A 60 -48.38 59.36 -0.37
CA SER A 60 -49.55 58.49 -0.18
C SER A 60 -49.79 58.12 1.28
N GLU A 61 -48.74 58.03 2.11
CA GLU A 61 -48.86 57.76 3.55
C GLU A 61 -49.34 58.98 4.36
N LEU A 62 -48.95 60.21 3.98
CA LEU A 62 -49.42 61.43 4.65
C LEU A 62 -50.88 61.80 4.30
N GLY A 63 -51.45 61.22 3.23
CA GLY A 63 -52.82 61.45 2.78
C GLY A 63 -53.81 60.40 3.28
N THR A 64 -54.06 60.30 4.59
CA THR A 64 -55.10 59.39 5.10
C THR A 64 -56.51 59.96 4.93
N ALA A 65 -57.31 59.39 4.01
CA ALA A 65 -58.74 59.13 4.25
C ALA A 65 -59.33 58.09 3.28
N ALA A 66 -59.67 56.93 3.85
CA ALA A 66 -60.48 55.81 3.33
C ALA A 66 -59.76 54.66 2.56
N PRO A 67 -59.89 53.40 3.03
CA PRO A 67 -59.46 52.22 2.29
C PRO A 67 -60.52 51.94 1.21
N SER A 68 -60.29 52.45 -0.01
CA SER A 68 -60.90 51.83 -1.18
C SER A 68 -60.02 50.64 -1.54
N ALA A 69 -60.61 49.44 -1.53
CA ALA A 69 -59.97 48.16 -1.79
C ALA A 69 -59.48 47.97 -3.26
N ASN A 70 -59.00 49.04 -3.88
CA ASN A 70 -58.30 49.06 -5.16
C ASN A 70 -56.99 49.84 -4.96
N GLY A 71 -56.08 49.27 -4.17
CA GLY A 71 -54.69 49.69 -4.20
C GLY A 71 -54.14 49.33 -5.58
N ILE A 72 -54.14 50.29 -6.50
CA ILE A 72 -53.51 50.14 -7.81
C ILE A 72 -52.01 50.14 -7.52
N ASP A 73 -51.46 48.94 -7.33
CA ASP A 73 -50.04 48.64 -7.28
C ASP A 73 -49.43 49.17 -8.59
N THR A 74 -48.87 50.37 -8.53
CA THR A 74 -48.32 51.07 -9.69
C THR A 74 -46.90 50.53 -9.89
N ALA A 75 -46.82 49.29 -10.36
CA ALA A 75 -45.57 48.71 -10.84
C ALA A 75 -45.13 49.47 -12.09
N VAL A 76 -44.21 50.42 -11.92
CA VAL A 76 -43.55 51.10 -13.03
C VAL A 76 -42.39 50.22 -13.48
N VAL A 77 -42.39 49.81 -14.74
CA VAL A 77 -41.24 49.12 -15.35
C VAL A 77 -40.08 50.09 -15.40
N VAL A 78 -39.08 49.87 -14.54
CA VAL A 78 -37.91 50.77 -14.38
C VAL A 78 -36.85 50.50 -15.45
N ASP A 79 -36.73 49.23 -15.88
CA ASP A 79 -35.82 48.79 -16.92
C ASP A 79 -36.44 47.57 -17.61
N GLU A 80 -36.65 47.64 -18.92
CA GLU A 80 -37.11 46.48 -19.69
C GLU A 80 -35.95 45.50 -19.86
N ALA A 81 -36.20 44.22 -19.58
CA ALA A 81 -35.20 43.19 -19.79
C ALA A 81 -34.80 43.13 -21.27
N LEU A 82 -33.57 43.54 -21.58
CA LEU A 82 -33.02 43.39 -22.92
C LEU A 82 -32.93 41.89 -23.25
N VAL A 83 -33.70 41.46 -24.26
CA VAL A 83 -33.62 40.10 -24.77
C VAL A 83 -32.21 39.90 -25.33
N PRO A 84 -31.42 38.94 -24.82
CA PRO A 84 -30.06 38.75 -25.28
C PRO A 84 -30.06 38.43 -26.78
N THR A 85 -29.47 39.33 -27.57
CA THR A 85 -29.43 39.23 -29.04
C THR A 85 -28.47 38.17 -29.55
N ALA A 86 -27.64 37.61 -28.66
CA ALA A 86 -26.75 36.49 -28.93
C ALA A 86 -26.61 35.58 -27.68
N PRO A 87 -26.37 34.26 -27.86
CA PRO A 87 -26.08 33.37 -26.74
C PRO A 87 -24.78 33.79 -26.05
N LEU A 88 -24.77 33.76 -24.71
CA LEU A 88 -23.54 33.96 -23.94
C LEU A 88 -22.46 32.96 -24.41
N PRO A 89 -21.20 33.38 -24.57
CA PRO A 89 -20.13 32.50 -25.00
C PRO A 89 -19.98 31.34 -24.02
N GLN A 90 -20.45 30.16 -24.44
CA GLN A 90 -20.40 28.93 -23.67
C GLN A 90 -18.98 28.35 -23.72
N GLN A 91 -18.07 28.94 -22.93
CA GLN A 91 -16.68 28.49 -22.81
C GLN A 91 -16.53 27.19 -21.99
N HIS A 92 -17.56 26.33 -21.97
CA HIS A 92 -17.55 25.07 -21.20
C HIS A 92 -16.32 24.22 -21.55
N MET A 93 -15.94 24.15 -22.83
CA MET A 93 -14.76 23.40 -23.26
C MET A 93 -13.46 23.97 -22.68
N GLN A 94 -13.28 25.29 -22.69
CA GLN A 94 -12.08 25.93 -22.13
C GLN A 94 -11.98 25.72 -20.62
N ARG A 95 -13.10 25.84 -19.90
CA ARG A 95 -13.14 25.58 -18.45
C ARG A 95 -12.84 24.12 -18.12
N VAL A 96 -13.38 23.19 -18.90
CA VAL A 96 -13.10 21.75 -18.75
C VAL A 96 -11.63 21.45 -19.04
N LEU A 97 -11.06 22.03 -20.11
CA LEU A 97 -9.64 21.88 -20.44
C LEU A 97 -8.73 22.44 -19.35
N LEU A 98 -9.05 23.61 -18.80
CA LEU A 98 -8.31 24.20 -17.69
C LEU A 98 -8.39 23.33 -16.42
N ALA A 99 -9.57 22.82 -16.07
CA ALA A 99 -9.74 21.93 -14.93
C ALA A 99 -8.97 20.61 -15.10
N LEU A 100 -8.99 20.04 -16.31
CA LEU A 100 -8.23 18.83 -16.63
C LEU A 100 -6.73 19.08 -16.53
N GLY A 101 -6.24 20.19 -17.08
CA GLY A 101 -4.83 20.58 -16.98
C GLY A 101 -4.39 20.79 -15.53
N ALA A 102 -5.17 21.53 -14.75
CA ALA A 102 -4.88 21.80 -13.34
C ALA A 102 -4.86 20.50 -12.50
N SER A 103 -5.84 19.61 -12.70
CA SER A 103 -5.90 18.33 -11.98
C SER A 103 -4.75 17.38 -12.37
N MET A 104 -4.34 17.37 -13.63
CA MET A 104 -3.19 16.57 -14.08
C MET A 104 -1.88 17.07 -13.46
N LEU A 105 -1.65 18.39 -13.44
CA LEU A 105 -0.48 18.98 -12.79
C LEU A 105 -0.45 18.67 -11.28
N LEU A 106 -1.59 18.81 -10.61
CA LEU A 106 -1.70 18.50 -9.20
C LEU A 106 -1.50 17.00 -8.92
N GLY A 107 -2.02 16.13 -9.79
CA GLY A 107 -1.81 14.67 -9.70
C GLY A 107 -0.34 14.29 -9.87
N ILE A 108 0.36 14.87 -10.84
CA ILE A 108 1.80 14.67 -11.02
C ILE A 108 2.57 15.19 -9.80
N GLY A 109 2.22 16.39 -9.31
CA GLY A 109 2.84 16.98 -8.13
C GLY A 109 2.70 16.09 -6.89
N ILE A 110 1.50 15.56 -6.64
CA ILE A 110 1.27 14.61 -5.55
C ILE A 110 2.04 13.30 -5.76
N ALA A 111 2.07 12.76 -6.98
CA ALA A 111 2.81 11.53 -7.27
C ALA A 111 4.32 11.70 -7.00
N LEU A 112 4.91 12.81 -7.44
CA LEU A 112 6.32 13.13 -7.16
C LEU A 112 6.57 13.38 -5.68
N LEU A 113 5.65 14.05 -4.98
CA LEU A 113 5.75 14.26 -3.54
C LEU A 113 5.71 12.93 -2.77
N LEU A 114 4.83 12.01 -3.16
CA LEU A 114 4.76 10.68 -2.55
C LEU A 114 6.04 9.87 -2.78
N GLU A 115 6.63 9.93 -3.99
CA GLU A 115 7.93 9.30 -4.27
C GLU A 115 9.06 9.95 -3.45
N TYR A 116 9.05 11.29 -3.32
CA TYR A 116 10.04 12.01 -2.52
C TYR A 116 9.95 11.69 -1.01
N LEU A 117 8.75 11.39 -0.51
CA LEU A 117 8.53 10.98 0.88
C LEU A 117 8.82 9.49 1.12
N ASP A 118 9.13 8.72 0.07
CA ASP A 118 9.44 7.29 0.16
C ASP A 118 10.93 7.05 0.44
N TYR A 119 11.31 7.09 1.73
CA TYR A 119 12.67 6.81 2.20
C TYR A 119 12.96 5.33 2.45
N THR A 120 12.42 4.43 1.62
CA THR A 120 12.62 2.98 1.74
C THR A 120 13.81 2.48 0.91
N VAL A 121 14.44 1.38 1.36
CA VAL A 121 15.51 0.73 0.61
C VAL A 121 14.89 -0.14 -0.48
N LYS A 122 15.11 0.17 -1.76
CA LYS A 122 14.53 -0.59 -2.90
C LYS A 122 15.55 -1.46 -3.63
N THR A 123 16.79 -0.97 -3.77
CA THR A 123 17.83 -1.62 -4.59
C THR A 123 18.99 -2.12 -3.72
N PRO A 124 19.74 -3.15 -4.17
CA PRO A 124 20.91 -3.62 -3.45
C PRO A 124 21.99 -2.53 -3.36
N GLU A 125 22.20 -1.74 -4.40
CA GLU A 125 23.23 -0.67 -4.43
C GLU A 125 22.97 0.39 -3.34
N ALA A 126 21.70 0.71 -3.08
CA ALA A 126 21.33 1.61 -2.00
C ALA A 126 21.71 1.03 -0.63
N LEU A 127 21.60 -0.29 -0.45
CA LEU A 127 21.97 -0.97 0.77
C LEU A 127 23.51 -1.09 0.90
N GLU A 128 24.21 -1.34 -0.20
CA GLU A 128 25.67 -1.35 -0.24
C GLU A 128 26.27 0.00 0.14
N ALA A 129 25.68 1.10 -0.34
CA ALA A 129 26.09 2.45 0.03
C ALA A 129 25.94 2.72 1.55
N LEU A 130 24.91 2.16 2.19
CA LEU A 130 24.67 2.33 3.64
C LEU A 130 25.63 1.49 4.51
N TYR A 131 26.01 0.29 4.04
CA TYR A 131 26.89 -0.61 4.78
C TYR A 131 28.36 -0.50 4.40
N GLN A 132 28.67 0.15 3.27
CA GLN A 132 30.00 0.15 2.64
C GLN A 132 30.53 -1.28 2.43
N ALA A 133 29.62 -2.21 2.16
CA ALA A 133 29.89 -3.62 2.01
C ALA A 133 28.90 -4.23 1.01
N PRO A 134 29.31 -5.24 0.24
CA PRO A 134 28.44 -5.88 -0.73
C PRO A 134 27.23 -6.54 -0.06
N VAL A 135 26.08 -6.52 -0.74
CA VAL A 135 24.89 -7.23 -0.29
C VAL A 135 25.11 -8.73 -0.50
N GLN A 136 24.98 -9.51 0.58
CA GLN A 136 25.28 -10.94 0.56
C GLN A 136 24.22 -11.75 -0.19
N GLY A 137 23.00 -11.23 -0.31
CA GLY A 137 21.95 -11.90 -1.06
C GLY A 137 20.79 -10.99 -1.41
N VAL A 138 20.22 -11.22 -2.59
CA VAL A 138 19.04 -10.52 -3.10
C VAL A 138 17.97 -11.56 -3.38
N ILE A 139 16.91 -11.55 -2.59
CA ILE A 139 15.84 -12.55 -2.64
C ILE A 139 14.58 -11.89 -3.22
N SER A 140 14.17 -12.37 -4.40
CA SER A 140 12.99 -11.85 -5.08
C SER A 140 11.68 -12.26 -4.40
N ILE A 141 10.61 -11.48 -4.62
CA ILE A 141 9.26 -11.83 -4.17
C ILE A 141 8.85 -13.17 -4.80
N THR A 142 8.69 -14.18 -3.95
CA THR A 142 7.93 -15.37 -4.34
C THR A 142 6.46 -15.08 -4.10
N SER A 143 5.67 -14.98 -5.16
CA SER A 143 4.23 -14.65 -5.06
C SER A 143 3.52 -15.59 -4.07
N ARG A 144 2.68 -15.04 -3.20
CA ARG A 144 1.94 -15.79 -2.15
C ARG A 144 1.06 -16.91 -2.75
N LYS A 145 0.65 -16.76 -4.01
CA LYS A 145 -0.07 -17.78 -4.79
C LYS A 145 0.84 -18.94 -5.22
N TYR A 146 2.12 -18.66 -5.48
CA TYR A 146 3.14 -19.68 -5.78
C TYR A 146 3.54 -20.47 -4.53
N MET A 147 3.70 -19.80 -3.38
CA MET A 147 3.98 -20.47 -2.09
C MET A 147 2.89 -21.48 -1.67
N LYS A 148 1.60 -21.13 -1.85
CA LYS A 148 0.49 -22.06 -1.60
C LYS A 148 0.43 -23.23 -2.60
N LYS A 149 0.94 -23.05 -3.81
CA LYS A 149 0.91 -24.07 -4.88
C LYS A 149 2.13 -25.00 -4.84
N GLN A 150 3.23 -24.60 -4.20
CA GLN A 150 4.50 -25.35 -4.11
C GLN A 150 4.83 -25.86 -2.69
N HIS A 151 3.80 -26.22 -1.91
CA HIS A 151 3.93 -27.02 -0.68
C HIS A 151 4.85 -26.45 0.43
N GLY A 152 4.77 -25.13 0.70
CA GLY A 152 5.24 -24.58 1.98
C GLY A 152 6.39 -23.56 1.90
N PRO A 153 6.87 -23.08 3.07
CA PRO A 153 7.82 -21.96 3.18
C PRO A 153 9.28 -22.30 2.83
N LEU A 154 9.61 -23.56 2.57
CA LEU A 154 10.97 -24.04 2.27
C LEU A 154 11.19 -24.15 0.75
N VAL A 155 11.30 -23.02 0.07
CA VAL A 155 11.47 -22.95 -1.41
C VAL A 155 12.72 -23.67 -1.89
N SER A 156 13.79 -23.67 -1.09
CA SER A 156 15.05 -24.37 -1.41
C SER A 156 14.89 -25.89 -1.42
N LEU A 157 13.85 -26.42 -0.78
CA LEU A 157 13.49 -27.84 -0.78
C LEU A 157 12.47 -28.15 -1.89
N THR A 158 11.41 -27.35 -1.99
CA THR A 158 10.25 -27.66 -2.86
C THR A 158 10.49 -27.32 -4.33
N ASN A 159 11.34 -26.35 -4.62
CA ASN A 159 11.70 -25.96 -5.99
C ASN A 159 13.17 -25.56 -6.08
N SER A 160 14.03 -26.58 -6.10
CA SER A 160 15.48 -26.43 -6.12
C SER A 160 16.02 -25.73 -7.38
N ARG A 161 15.25 -25.64 -8.48
CA ARG A 161 15.63 -24.90 -9.70
C ARG A 161 14.99 -23.51 -9.79
N SER A 162 14.30 -23.07 -8.73
CA SER A 162 13.71 -21.74 -8.72
C SER A 162 14.78 -20.64 -8.65
N PRO A 163 14.51 -19.46 -9.22
CA PRO A 163 15.36 -18.30 -9.04
C PRO A 163 15.61 -17.92 -7.57
N THR A 164 14.62 -18.14 -6.71
CA THR A 164 14.75 -17.98 -5.25
C THR A 164 15.75 -18.97 -4.65
N ALA A 165 15.76 -20.23 -5.08
CA ALA A 165 16.73 -21.22 -4.62
C ALA A 165 18.15 -20.88 -5.08
N GLU A 166 18.33 -20.39 -6.31
CA GLU A 166 19.62 -19.88 -6.79
C GLU A 166 20.09 -18.66 -5.98
N ALA A 167 19.19 -17.75 -5.61
CA ALA A 167 19.53 -16.64 -4.72
C ALA A 167 20.06 -17.12 -3.35
N PHE A 168 19.51 -18.22 -2.79
CA PHE A 168 20.04 -18.81 -1.56
C PHE A 168 21.39 -19.52 -1.77
N ARG A 169 21.64 -20.13 -2.94
CA ARG A 169 22.97 -20.69 -3.29
C ARG A 169 24.02 -19.59 -3.45
N ALA A 170 23.65 -18.47 -4.07
CA ALA A 170 24.49 -17.28 -4.15
C ALA A 170 24.79 -16.74 -2.75
N LEU A 171 23.77 -16.59 -1.89
CA LEU A 171 23.94 -16.16 -0.50
C LEU A 171 24.88 -17.08 0.28
N ARG A 172 24.71 -18.41 0.17
CA ARG A 172 25.62 -19.39 0.78
C ARG A 172 27.07 -19.17 0.32
N THR A 173 27.27 -19.02 -0.99
CA THR A 173 28.59 -18.85 -1.59
C THR A 173 29.24 -17.55 -1.13
N GLY A 174 28.49 -16.43 -1.09
CA GLY A 174 28.96 -15.15 -0.57
C GLY A 174 29.42 -15.24 0.89
N LEU A 175 28.61 -15.90 1.75
CA LEU A 175 28.97 -16.12 3.15
C LEU A 175 30.22 -16.98 3.33
N GLN A 176 30.38 -18.04 2.53
CA GLN A 176 31.56 -18.91 2.55
C GLN A 176 32.83 -18.18 2.09
N VAL A 177 32.74 -17.41 1.00
CA VAL A 177 33.87 -16.63 0.46
C VAL A 177 34.31 -15.54 1.43
N ALA A 178 33.36 -14.82 2.05
CA ALA A 178 33.67 -13.79 3.03
C ALA A 178 34.37 -14.33 4.30
N HIS A 179 34.35 -15.65 4.53
CA HIS A 179 34.82 -16.30 5.75
C HIS A 179 35.80 -17.46 5.48
N LEU A 180 36.53 -17.42 4.38
CA LEU A 180 37.54 -18.41 4.03
C LEU A 180 38.62 -18.59 5.12
N GLU A 181 39.09 -17.48 5.72
CA GLU A 181 40.17 -17.51 6.72
C GLU A 181 39.70 -17.87 8.14
N ARG A 182 38.44 -17.59 8.46
CA ARG A 182 37.85 -17.87 9.78
C ARG A 182 36.50 -18.56 9.60
N PRO A 183 36.42 -19.88 9.84
CA PRO A 183 35.19 -20.63 9.60
C PRO A 183 34.06 -20.11 10.48
N LEU A 184 32.95 -19.72 9.84
CA LEU A 184 31.74 -19.26 10.50
C LEU A 184 31.01 -20.45 11.13
N ARG A 185 31.03 -20.59 12.46
CA ARG A 185 30.36 -21.68 13.19
C ARG A 185 28.97 -21.29 13.70
N SER A 186 28.72 -19.99 13.87
CA SER A 186 27.43 -19.48 14.37
C SER A 186 27.00 -18.20 13.66
N LEU A 187 25.75 -18.17 13.21
CA LEU A 187 25.17 -17.07 12.46
C LEU A 187 23.83 -16.66 13.08
N LEU A 188 23.71 -15.39 13.46
CA LEU A 188 22.43 -14.80 13.84
C LEU A 188 21.76 -14.17 12.64
N VAL A 189 20.50 -14.50 12.38
CA VAL A 189 19.67 -13.84 11.37
C VAL A 189 18.67 -12.94 12.09
N THR A 190 18.75 -11.64 11.81
CA THR A 190 17.85 -10.64 12.41
C THR A 190 17.41 -9.61 11.38
N SER A 191 16.59 -8.65 11.78
CA SER A 191 16.01 -7.64 10.92
C SER A 191 15.67 -6.37 11.71
N ALA A 192 15.41 -5.24 11.04
CA ALA A 192 15.06 -4.00 11.72
C ALA A 192 13.61 -4.06 12.26
N GLY A 193 12.70 -4.62 11.47
CA GLY A 193 11.27 -4.69 11.79
C GLY A 193 10.69 -6.11 11.81
N PRO A 194 9.51 -6.30 12.43
CA PRO A 194 8.78 -7.56 12.32
C PRO A 194 8.32 -7.80 10.87
N GLY A 195 8.30 -9.07 10.45
CA GLY A 195 7.76 -9.46 9.13
C GLY A 195 8.73 -9.35 7.95
N GLU A 196 9.96 -8.85 8.14
CA GLU A 196 10.96 -8.68 7.06
C GLU A 196 11.51 -9.98 6.45
N GLY A 197 11.11 -11.14 7.00
CA GLY A 197 11.42 -12.45 6.44
C GLY A 197 12.67 -13.14 7.00
N LYS A 198 13.21 -12.67 8.13
CA LYS A 198 14.26 -13.35 8.93
C LYS A 198 14.08 -14.88 9.05
N THR A 199 12.95 -15.37 9.56
CA THR A 199 12.66 -16.81 9.64
C THR A 199 12.71 -17.50 8.28
N PHE A 200 12.20 -16.85 7.23
CA PHE A 200 12.21 -17.39 5.87
C PHE A 200 13.64 -17.51 5.32
N VAL A 201 14.45 -16.47 5.52
CA VAL A 201 15.87 -16.44 5.13
C VAL A 201 16.67 -17.46 5.93
N ALA A 202 16.51 -17.49 7.26
CA ALA A 202 17.19 -18.42 8.16
C ALA A 202 16.91 -19.88 7.80
N ALA A 203 15.62 -20.23 7.60
CA ALA A 203 15.22 -21.58 7.26
C ALA A 203 15.78 -22.02 5.90
N ASN A 204 15.62 -21.22 4.84
CA ASN A 204 16.09 -21.59 3.51
C ASN A 204 17.63 -21.59 3.39
N LEU A 205 18.31 -20.68 4.09
CA LEU A 205 19.77 -20.71 4.20
C LEU A 205 20.23 -22.00 4.89
N ALA A 206 19.57 -22.42 5.97
CA ALA A 206 19.86 -23.67 6.66
C ALA A 206 19.69 -24.90 5.76
N VAL A 207 18.59 -24.95 4.98
CA VAL A 207 18.37 -26.00 3.98
C VAL A 207 19.50 -26.01 2.94
N THR A 208 19.88 -24.84 2.42
CA THR A 208 20.88 -24.72 1.35
C THR A 208 22.29 -25.10 1.82
N LEU A 209 22.63 -24.79 3.07
CA LEU A 209 23.88 -25.24 3.70
C LEU A 209 23.87 -26.76 3.94
N ALA A 210 22.77 -27.31 4.46
CA ALA A 210 22.65 -28.74 4.71
C ALA A 210 22.74 -29.59 3.42
N GLN A 211 22.09 -29.12 2.35
CA GLN A 211 22.18 -29.72 1.01
C GLN A 211 23.61 -29.72 0.44
N SER A 212 24.47 -28.79 0.88
CA SER A 212 25.88 -28.75 0.47
C SER A 212 26.78 -29.70 1.26
N GLY A 213 26.22 -30.43 2.23
CA GLY A 213 26.94 -31.42 3.04
C GLY A 213 27.27 -30.96 4.46
N SER A 214 27.15 -29.67 4.78
CA SER A 214 27.39 -29.16 6.13
C SER A 214 26.37 -29.72 7.13
N ARG A 215 26.82 -30.07 8.34
CA ARG A 215 25.95 -30.36 9.47
C ARG A 215 25.41 -29.05 10.03
N VAL A 216 24.12 -28.81 9.87
CA VAL A 216 23.46 -27.56 10.25
C VAL A 216 22.49 -27.80 11.39
N ILE A 217 22.53 -26.92 12.40
CA ILE A 217 21.46 -26.79 13.38
C ILE A 217 20.80 -25.43 13.20
N LEU A 218 19.48 -25.41 13.02
CA LEU A 218 18.68 -24.18 13.01
C LEU A 218 17.92 -24.06 14.33
N VAL A 219 18.06 -22.93 15.02
CA VAL A 219 17.49 -22.71 16.36
C VAL A 219 16.51 -21.54 16.33
N ASP A 220 15.31 -21.75 16.87
CA ASP A 220 14.30 -20.70 17.04
C ASP A 220 14.56 -19.95 18.35
N THR A 221 15.23 -18.81 18.26
CA THR A 221 15.49 -17.90 19.39
C THR A 221 14.56 -16.69 19.40
N ASP A 222 13.57 -16.61 18.49
CA ASP A 222 12.43 -15.70 18.63
C ASP A 222 11.43 -16.28 19.64
N LEU A 223 11.78 -16.17 20.92
CA LEU A 223 10.95 -16.68 22.01
C LEU A 223 9.63 -15.91 22.16
N ARG A 224 9.44 -14.79 21.45
CA ARG A 224 8.23 -13.94 21.50
C ARG A 224 7.21 -14.35 20.45
N LYS A 225 7.65 -14.58 19.21
CA LYS A 225 6.78 -14.98 18.09
C LYS A 225 7.44 -16.10 17.27
N PRO A 226 7.68 -17.27 17.87
CA PRO A 226 8.40 -18.36 17.22
C PRO A 226 7.58 -18.95 16.09
N ARG A 227 8.28 -19.34 15.03
CA ARG A 227 7.66 -19.74 13.75
C ARG A 227 8.30 -20.97 13.13
N LEU A 228 9.50 -21.39 13.57
CA LEU A 228 10.19 -22.51 12.92
C LEU A 228 9.44 -23.83 13.04
N HIS A 229 8.74 -24.06 14.15
CA HIS A 229 7.88 -25.23 14.32
C HIS A 229 6.80 -25.33 13.23
N GLN A 230 6.24 -24.20 12.77
CA GLN A 230 5.25 -24.16 11.68
C GLN A 230 5.92 -24.35 10.32
N VAL A 231 7.13 -23.85 10.14
CA VAL A 231 7.91 -23.95 8.89
C VAL A 231 8.33 -25.38 8.60
N PHE A 232 8.69 -26.14 9.64
CA PHE A 232 9.18 -27.52 9.53
C PHE A 232 8.16 -28.58 9.99
N GLU A 233 6.93 -28.17 10.32
CA GLU A 233 5.86 -29.06 10.80
C GLU A 233 6.29 -29.91 12.03
N LEU A 234 6.94 -29.25 13.00
CA LEU A 234 7.49 -29.87 14.21
C LEU A 234 6.64 -29.53 15.44
N THR A 235 6.74 -30.36 16.49
CA THR A 235 6.15 -30.04 17.78
C THR A 235 6.99 -29.01 18.54
N ARG A 236 6.38 -28.41 19.57
CA ARG A 236 6.99 -27.33 20.36
C ARG A 236 7.15 -27.70 21.84
N ASP A 237 7.13 -28.99 22.13
CA ASP A 237 7.07 -29.50 23.51
C ASP A 237 8.40 -29.29 24.23
N ILE A 238 9.51 -29.67 23.58
CA ILE A 238 10.88 -29.48 24.06
C ILE A 238 11.67 -28.72 23.01
N GLY A 239 12.25 -27.58 23.43
CA GLY A 239 13.08 -26.73 22.60
C GLY A 239 14.03 -25.88 23.43
N PHE A 240 14.51 -24.78 22.86
CA PHE A 240 15.54 -23.92 23.46
C PHE A 240 15.20 -23.52 24.90
N THR A 241 13.99 -22.99 25.12
CA THR A 241 13.55 -22.54 26.46
C THR A 241 13.56 -23.68 27.47
N ASN A 242 13.02 -24.85 27.11
CA ASN A 242 12.94 -25.99 28.01
C ASN A 242 14.32 -26.50 28.42
N LEU A 243 15.27 -26.56 27.47
CA LEU A 243 16.65 -27.01 27.72
C LEU A 243 17.47 -26.02 28.57
N VAL A 244 17.14 -24.73 28.50
CA VAL A 244 17.73 -23.71 29.37
C VAL A 244 17.13 -23.79 30.78
N VAL A 245 15.83 -23.99 30.92
CA VAL A 245 15.16 -24.01 32.24
C VAL A 245 15.35 -25.34 32.98
N ASN A 246 15.31 -26.48 32.28
CA ASN A 246 15.35 -27.80 32.90
C ASN A 246 16.54 -28.62 32.39
N GLN A 247 17.52 -28.84 33.29
CA GLN A 247 18.76 -29.57 33.01
C GLN A 247 18.60 -31.09 32.91
N GLN A 248 17.43 -31.64 33.28
CA GLN A 248 17.18 -33.07 33.18
C GLN A 248 16.96 -33.52 31.73
N HIS A 249 16.59 -32.60 30.84
CA HIS A 249 16.47 -32.90 29.41
C HIS A 249 17.84 -32.99 28.76
N ALA A 250 18.05 -34.06 27.99
CA ALA A 250 19.24 -34.18 27.18
C ALA A 250 19.15 -33.23 25.98
N LEU A 251 20.30 -32.76 25.48
CA LEU A 251 20.37 -31.89 24.31
C LEU A 251 19.60 -32.46 23.10
N ILE A 252 19.65 -33.78 22.94
CA ILE A 252 19.02 -34.50 21.84
C ILE A 252 17.48 -34.40 21.88
N ASP A 253 16.89 -34.21 23.06
CA ASP A 253 15.44 -34.16 23.25
C ASP A 253 14.83 -32.91 22.60
N GLY A 254 15.61 -31.82 22.49
CA GLY A 254 15.20 -30.59 21.81
C GLY A 254 15.68 -30.49 20.35
N LEU A 255 16.43 -31.47 19.84
CA LEU A 255 16.97 -31.48 18.48
C LEU A 255 16.15 -32.39 17.57
N HIS A 256 15.22 -31.78 16.84
CA HIS A 256 14.33 -32.48 15.92
C HIS A 256 15.04 -32.79 14.60
N LYS A 257 14.89 -34.03 14.13
CA LYS A 257 15.33 -34.41 12.77
C LYS A 257 14.33 -33.86 11.76
N THR A 258 14.83 -33.41 10.63
CA THR A 258 14.00 -32.98 9.49
C THR A 258 14.06 -34.02 8.36
N SER A 259 13.21 -33.87 7.34
CA SER A 259 13.31 -34.64 6.10
C SER A 259 14.58 -34.32 5.30
N ILE A 260 15.32 -33.27 5.67
CA ILE A 260 16.53 -32.81 4.99
C ILE A 260 17.75 -33.42 5.70
N LYS A 261 18.54 -34.17 4.95
CA LYS A 261 19.80 -34.73 5.44
C LYS A 261 20.71 -33.61 5.96
N ASN A 262 21.40 -33.88 7.07
CA ASN A 262 22.32 -32.96 7.75
C ASN A 262 21.68 -31.70 8.38
N LEU A 263 20.33 -31.58 8.38
CA LEU A 263 19.64 -30.48 9.05
C LEU A 263 18.86 -30.97 10.27
N ARG A 264 19.19 -30.40 11.43
CA ARG A 264 18.40 -30.52 12.66
C ARG A 264 17.81 -29.17 13.04
N VAL A 265 16.63 -29.18 13.66
CA VAL A 265 15.93 -27.96 14.09
C VAL A 265 15.67 -28.04 15.58
N MET A 266 16.00 -26.97 16.30
CA MET A 266 15.58 -26.75 17.68
C MET A 266 14.51 -25.68 17.68
N THR A 267 13.28 -26.06 18.03
CA THR A 267 12.19 -25.08 18.20
C THR A 267 12.40 -24.28 19.47
N SER A 268 11.63 -23.20 19.68
CA SER A 268 11.83 -22.34 20.85
C SER A 268 11.44 -23.03 22.16
N GLY A 269 10.62 -24.09 22.09
CA GLY A 269 9.92 -24.65 23.25
C GLY A 269 8.80 -23.75 23.76
N VAL A 270 8.35 -23.96 24.99
CA VAL A 270 7.33 -23.12 25.66
C VAL A 270 7.79 -21.65 25.70
N VAL A 271 6.89 -20.69 25.44
CA VAL A 271 7.23 -19.26 25.54
C VAL A 271 7.51 -18.92 27.01
N PRO A 272 8.71 -18.42 27.36
CA PRO A 272 8.99 -17.99 28.73
C PRO A 272 8.32 -16.64 29.02
N PRO A 273 8.00 -16.32 30.28
CA PRO A 273 7.49 -14.99 30.66
C PRO A 273 8.52 -13.89 30.37
N ASN A 274 9.81 -14.17 30.57
CA ASN A 274 10.91 -13.22 30.40
C ASN A 274 11.98 -13.74 29.40
N PRO A 275 11.79 -13.54 28.08
CA PRO A 275 12.74 -13.97 27.05
C PRO A 275 14.18 -13.44 27.21
N ALA A 276 14.33 -12.14 27.46
CA ALA A 276 15.65 -11.49 27.49
C ALA A 276 16.54 -11.99 28.65
N GLU A 277 15.95 -12.21 29.83
CA GLU A 277 16.65 -12.75 31.00
C GLU A 277 17.13 -14.18 30.73
N LEU A 278 16.27 -15.00 30.12
CA LEU A 278 16.62 -16.36 29.76
C LEU A 278 17.79 -16.40 28.76
N LEU A 279 17.76 -15.55 27.73
CA LEU A 279 18.83 -15.44 26.74
C LEU A 279 20.15 -14.95 27.35
N THR A 280 20.10 -14.13 28.40
CA THR A 280 21.29 -13.61 29.09
C THR A 280 21.89 -14.64 30.06
N SER A 281 21.11 -15.65 30.47
CA SER A 281 21.57 -16.64 31.44
C SER A 281 22.85 -17.36 31.00
N GLN A 282 23.66 -17.77 31.99
CA GLN A 282 24.83 -18.62 31.78
C GLN A 282 24.44 -19.95 31.13
N ARG A 283 23.28 -20.47 31.51
CA ARG A 283 22.76 -21.74 31.01
C ARG A 283 22.43 -21.69 29.51
N ALA A 284 21.94 -20.54 29.01
CA ALA A 284 21.79 -20.33 27.57
C ALA A 284 23.15 -20.31 26.84
N ALA A 285 24.19 -19.72 27.44
CA ALA A 285 25.54 -19.73 26.85
C ALA A 285 26.11 -21.15 26.78
N GLU A 286 25.97 -21.95 27.84
CA GLU A 286 26.37 -23.36 27.85
C GLU A 286 25.63 -24.19 26.79
N LEU A 287 24.33 -23.98 26.64
CA LEU A 287 23.55 -24.67 25.62
C LEU A 287 24.03 -24.31 24.21
N MET A 288 24.29 -23.02 23.93
CA MET A 288 24.85 -22.59 22.65
C MET A 288 26.21 -23.24 22.38
N GLN A 289 27.06 -23.37 23.39
CA GLN A 289 28.34 -24.06 23.28
C GLN A 289 28.16 -25.56 22.98
N GLN A 290 27.26 -26.24 23.69
CA GLN A 290 26.95 -27.65 23.45
C GLN A 290 26.42 -27.89 22.03
N LEU A 291 25.64 -26.95 21.49
CA LEU A 291 25.17 -27.00 20.11
C LEU A 291 26.33 -26.86 19.12
N ALA A 292 27.32 -26.00 19.42
CA ALA A 292 28.44 -25.74 18.52
C ALA A 292 29.28 -27.00 18.27
N ASP A 293 29.35 -27.91 19.25
CA ASP A 293 30.06 -29.18 19.12
C ASP A 293 29.31 -30.22 18.26
N GLN A 294 28.02 -29.98 17.97
CA GLN A 294 27.13 -30.91 17.28
C GLN A 294 26.90 -30.58 15.79
N ALA A 295 27.43 -29.46 15.31
CA ALA A 295 27.21 -28.94 13.97
C ALA A 295 28.47 -28.24 13.43
N ASP A 296 28.56 -28.15 12.10
CA ASP A 296 29.59 -27.33 11.45
C ASP A 296 29.18 -25.85 11.48
N ILE A 297 27.87 -25.58 11.38
CA ILE A 297 27.30 -24.24 11.49
C ILE A 297 25.93 -24.26 12.20
N ILE A 298 25.70 -23.27 13.05
CA ILE A 298 24.42 -23.02 13.71
C ILE A 298 23.81 -21.72 13.18
N ILE A 299 22.53 -21.75 12.86
CA ILE A 299 21.77 -20.56 12.49
C ILE A 299 20.74 -20.27 13.58
N TYR A 300 20.75 -19.06 14.10
CA TYR A 300 19.79 -18.58 15.09
C TYR A 300 18.80 -17.63 14.42
N ASP A 301 17.51 -18.01 14.38
CA ASP A 301 16.42 -17.09 14.01
C ASP A 301 16.04 -16.27 15.24
N SER A 302 15.95 -14.94 15.10
CA SER A 302 15.85 -14.02 16.24
C SER A 302 14.76 -12.97 16.04
N PRO A 303 14.27 -12.31 17.10
CA PRO A 303 13.33 -11.21 16.94
C PRO A 303 14.02 -9.99 16.26
N PRO A 304 13.28 -8.95 15.83
CA PRO A 304 13.90 -7.79 15.19
C PRO A 304 14.78 -6.96 16.15
N ALA A 305 16.05 -6.77 15.80
CA ALA A 305 17.06 -6.14 16.65
C ALA A 305 16.82 -4.64 16.94
N ALA A 306 16.14 -3.91 16.04
CA ALA A 306 15.83 -2.50 16.32
C ALA A 306 14.64 -2.31 17.28
N THR A 307 13.89 -3.38 17.58
CA THR A 307 12.68 -3.34 18.41
C THR A 307 12.84 -3.99 19.77
N VAL A 308 13.74 -4.96 19.90
CA VAL A 308 13.90 -5.76 21.12
C VAL A 308 15.39 -6.06 21.37
N THR A 309 15.78 -6.10 22.64
CA THR A 309 17.16 -6.38 23.08
C THR A 309 17.60 -7.82 22.87
N ASP A 310 16.67 -8.78 22.78
CA ASP A 310 16.92 -10.22 22.62
C ASP A 310 17.96 -10.53 21.52
N ALA A 311 17.82 -9.93 20.33
CA ALA A 311 18.74 -10.14 19.22
C ALA A 311 20.13 -9.53 19.48
N ALA A 312 20.22 -8.40 20.19
CA ALA A 312 21.49 -7.79 20.55
C ALA A 312 22.26 -8.64 21.58
N ILE A 313 21.56 -9.31 22.51
CA ILE A 313 22.16 -10.26 23.46
C ILE A 313 22.75 -11.47 22.72
N LEU A 314 21.98 -12.04 21.79
CA LEU A 314 22.42 -13.15 20.95
C LEU A 314 23.60 -12.77 20.06
N ALA A 315 23.60 -11.54 19.53
CA ALA A 315 24.61 -11.03 18.62
C ALA A 315 26.03 -10.98 19.24
N GLN A 316 26.13 -10.86 20.57
CA GLN A 316 27.40 -10.93 21.30
C GLN A 316 27.95 -12.36 21.44
N ARG A 317 27.12 -13.37 21.22
CA ARG A 317 27.42 -14.79 21.46
C ARG A 317 27.57 -15.61 20.17
N VAL A 318 27.55 -14.95 19.02
CA VAL A 318 27.70 -15.58 17.70
C VAL A 318 28.89 -14.99 16.95
N ASP A 319 29.41 -15.75 16.00
CA ASP A 319 30.56 -15.33 15.17
C ASP A 319 30.19 -14.22 14.19
N GLY A 320 28.91 -14.11 13.82
CA GLY A 320 28.44 -13.00 13.04
C GLY A 320 26.93 -12.90 12.85
N VAL A 321 26.52 -11.73 12.35
CA VAL A 321 25.13 -11.34 12.15
C VAL A 321 24.83 -11.06 10.69
N LEU A 322 23.73 -11.61 10.21
CA LEU A 322 23.14 -11.34 8.90
C LEU A 322 21.85 -10.56 9.09
N GLN A 323 21.80 -9.32 8.59
CA GLN A 323 20.62 -8.48 8.69
C GLN A 323 19.76 -8.58 7.43
N VAL A 324 18.49 -8.95 7.62
CA VAL A 324 17.48 -9.00 6.56
C VAL A 324 16.76 -7.66 6.47
N VAL A 325 16.59 -7.14 5.25
CA VAL A 325 15.93 -5.87 4.94
C VAL A 325 14.83 -6.12 3.92
N TRP A 326 13.63 -5.57 4.13
CA TRP A 326 12.54 -5.69 3.17
C TRP A 326 12.59 -4.58 2.12
N ALA A 327 12.80 -4.96 0.86
CA ALA A 327 12.82 -4.04 -0.27
C ALA A 327 11.50 -3.26 -0.47
N GLY A 328 11.59 -1.93 -0.55
CA GLY A 328 10.45 -1.03 -0.74
C GLY A 328 9.52 -0.91 0.47
N GLN A 329 9.92 -1.45 1.63
CA GLN A 329 9.11 -1.40 2.86
C GLN A 329 9.93 -0.90 4.05
N THR A 330 11.16 -1.38 4.23
CA THR A 330 12.01 -0.95 5.35
C THR A 330 12.62 0.42 5.04
N ARG A 331 12.39 1.39 5.94
CA ARG A 331 12.98 2.73 5.84
C ARG A 331 14.47 2.70 6.11
N ILE A 332 15.24 3.52 5.40
CA ILE A 332 16.71 3.66 5.58
C ILE A 332 17.07 3.92 7.05
N THR A 333 16.33 4.79 7.72
CA THR A 333 16.56 5.13 9.13
C THR A 333 16.42 3.93 10.06
N HIS A 334 15.51 2.98 9.77
CA HIS A 334 15.35 1.77 10.56
C HIS A 334 16.48 0.78 10.32
N VAL A 335 16.95 0.67 9.07
CA VAL A 335 18.12 -0.13 8.71
C VAL A 335 19.35 0.35 9.47
N LEU A 336 19.63 1.66 9.43
CA LEU A 336 20.77 2.27 10.13
C LEU A 336 20.66 2.16 11.64
N ARG A 337 19.45 2.33 12.22
CA ARG A 337 19.25 2.13 13.66
C ARG A 337 19.55 0.70 14.07
N CYS A 338 19.09 -0.29 13.29
CA CYS A 338 19.38 -1.70 13.55
C CYS A 338 20.89 -1.97 13.52
N LYS A 339 21.58 -1.47 12.48
CA LYS A 339 23.05 -1.53 12.37
C LYS A 339 23.73 -0.95 13.60
N ALA A 340 23.35 0.26 14.00
CA ALA A 340 23.93 0.94 15.15
C ALA A 340 23.73 0.17 16.47
N VAL A 341 22.55 -0.44 16.68
CA VAL A 341 22.29 -1.26 17.87
C VAL A 341 23.20 -2.49 17.91
N LEU A 342 23.39 -3.17 16.77
CA LEU A 342 24.24 -4.36 16.67
C LEU A 342 25.74 -4.01 16.80
N GLU A 343 26.19 -2.92 16.17
CA GLU A 343 27.57 -2.43 16.29
C GLU A 343 27.88 -1.96 17.72
N HIS A 344 26.92 -1.33 18.40
CA HIS A 344 27.11 -0.85 19.77
C HIS A 344 27.38 -2.00 20.77
N VAL A 345 26.79 -3.17 20.53
CA VAL A 345 27.06 -4.38 21.33
C VAL A 345 28.29 -5.16 20.86
N GLY A 346 29.06 -4.64 19.90
CA GLY A 346 30.26 -5.28 19.37
C GLY A 346 29.97 -6.47 18.45
N ALA A 347 28.76 -6.60 17.92
CA ALA A 347 28.43 -7.71 17.03
C ALA A 347 29.12 -7.57 15.68
N LYS A 348 29.64 -8.69 15.16
CA LYS A 348 30.28 -8.72 13.84
C LYS A 348 29.23 -8.81 12.73
N MET A 349 28.98 -7.70 12.04
CA MET A 349 28.09 -7.66 10.88
C MET A 349 28.75 -8.37 9.69
N LEU A 350 28.20 -9.50 9.26
CA LEU A 350 28.70 -10.24 8.08
C LEU A 350 28.16 -9.68 6.77
N GLY A 351 27.02 -8.98 6.85
CA GLY A 351 26.41 -8.29 5.73
C GLY A 351 24.90 -8.27 5.84
N THR A 352 24.28 -7.97 4.71
CA THR A 352 22.83 -7.79 4.61
C THR A 352 22.21 -8.64 3.51
N VAL A 353 20.94 -9.00 3.69
CA VAL A 353 20.11 -9.64 2.67
C VAL A 353 18.96 -8.72 2.34
N LEU A 354 18.83 -8.35 1.07
CA LEU A 354 17.68 -7.62 0.56
C LEU A 354 16.60 -8.62 0.16
N ASN A 355 15.50 -8.67 0.90
CA ASN A 355 14.43 -9.63 0.73
C ASN A 355 13.18 -8.99 0.10
N GLN A 356 12.31 -9.81 -0.51
CA GLN A 356 11.07 -9.40 -1.16
C GLN A 356 11.28 -8.37 -2.27
N VAL A 357 12.35 -8.51 -3.05
CA VAL A 357 12.62 -7.59 -4.15
C VAL A 357 11.66 -7.83 -5.30
N LYS A 358 10.97 -6.78 -5.75
CA LYS A 358 10.17 -6.85 -6.98
C LYS A 358 11.13 -6.84 -8.15
N VAL A 359 10.92 -7.71 -9.14
CA VAL A 359 11.82 -7.79 -10.30
C VAL A 359 11.83 -6.47 -11.09
N ALA A 360 10.74 -5.69 -11.05
CA ALA A 360 10.68 -4.34 -11.62
C ALA A 360 11.68 -3.37 -10.98
N ASP A 361 12.06 -3.58 -9.72
CA ASP A 361 12.95 -2.72 -8.95
C ASP A 361 14.44 -3.08 -9.15
N LEU A 362 14.75 -4.23 -9.77
CA LEU A 362 16.13 -4.71 -10.02
C LEU A 362 16.81 -4.02 -11.22
N GLY A 363 16.13 -3.09 -11.90
CA GLY A 363 16.64 -2.43 -13.11
C GLY A 363 16.50 -3.28 -14.38
N TYR A 364 16.46 -2.61 -15.55
CA TYR A 364 16.11 -3.22 -16.84
C TYR A 364 17.07 -4.34 -17.26
N SER A 365 18.37 -4.19 -16.99
CA SER A 365 19.40 -5.20 -17.33
C SER A 365 19.34 -6.45 -16.45
N SER A 366 19.08 -6.28 -15.14
CA SER A 366 18.96 -7.40 -14.20
C SER A 366 17.68 -8.19 -14.43
N TYR A 367 16.58 -7.50 -14.80
CA TYR A 367 15.30 -8.12 -15.19
C TYR A 367 15.44 -9.08 -16.38
N TYR A 368 16.13 -8.66 -17.45
CA TYR A 368 16.33 -9.50 -18.64
C TYR A 368 17.21 -10.72 -18.36
N TYR A 369 18.27 -10.57 -17.56
CA TYR A 369 19.13 -11.68 -17.17
C TYR A 369 18.40 -12.68 -16.27
N TYR A 370 17.57 -12.17 -15.35
CA TYR A 370 16.79 -12.97 -14.40
C TYR A 370 15.63 -13.74 -15.04
N TYR A 371 15.06 -13.27 -16.16
CA TYR A 371 14.00 -14.00 -16.87
C TYR A 371 14.51 -14.80 -18.08
N GLY A 372 15.50 -14.28 -18.81
CA GLY A 372 16.05 -14.95 -20.01
C GLY A 372 16.70 -16.29 -19.72
N TYR A 373 17.39 -16.43 -18.58
CA TYR A 373 18.09 -17.67 -18.23
C TYR A 373 17.15 -18.79 -17.72
N TYR A 374 15.95 -18.44 -17.24
CA TYR A 374 15.01 -19.42 -16.68
C TYR A 374 13.83 -19.77 -17.62
N GLU A 375 13.53 -18.94 -18.63
CA GLU A 375 12.60 -19.33 -19.70
C GLU A 375 13.22 -20.37 -20.66
N GLU A 376 14.54 -20.37 -20.86
CA GLU A 376 15.19 -21.27 -21.82
C GLU A 376 15.21 -22.75 -21.37
N GLN A 377 15.00 -23.02 -20.08
CA GLN A 377 14.95 -24.38 -19.51
C GLN A 377 13.57 -24.81 -18.98
N GLY A 378 12.57 -23.95 -19.09
CA GLY A 378 11.18 -24.24 -18.71
C GLY A 378 10.36 -24.67 -19.92
N ASP A 379 10.02 -25.96 -19.98
CA ASP A 379 9.04 -26.60 -20.86
C ASP A 379 8.25 -25.66 -21.81
N ALA A 380 8.49 -25.82 -23.12
CA ALA A 380 7.96 -25.03 -24.23
C ALA A 380 6.43 -25.18 -24.46
N SER A 381 5.65 -25.41 -23.40
CA SER A 381 4.23 -25.73 -23.47
C SER A 381 3.29 -24.58 -23.06
N ASN A 382 3.80 -23.43 -22.63
CA ASN A 382 2.95 -22.25 -22.34
C ASN A 382 3.55 -20.93 -22.83
N GLY A 383 3.59 -20.77 -24.15
CA GLY A 383 3.83 -19.51 -24.84
C GLY A 383 2.76 -18.47 -24.47
N SER A 384 3.01 -17.70 -23.42
CA SER A 384 2.14 -16.61 -23.00
C SER A 384 2.75 -15.24 -23.30
N VAL A 385 4.08 -15.10 -23.31
CA VAL A 385 4.75 -13.80 -23.47
C VAL A 385 4.79 -13.31 -24.93
N TRP A 386 5.08 -14.19 -25.90
CA TRP A 386 5.07 -13.84 -27.32
C TRP A 386 3.69 -13.37 -27.82
N LYS A 387 2.61 -13.87 -27.19
CA LYS A 387 1.23 -13.47 -27.51
C LYS A 387 0.90 -12.05 -27.02
N TYR A 388 1.52 -11.60 -25.94
CA TYR A 388 1.38 -10.21 -25.44
C TYR A 388 2.16 -9.20 -26.28
N LEU A 389 3.29 -9.62 -26.88
CA LEU A 389 4.10 -8.76 -27.74
C LEU A 389 3.56 -8.64 -29.17
N LEU A 390 2.99 -9.70 -29.75
CA LEU A 390 2.41 -9.66 -31.10
C LEU A 390 1.01 -9.01 -31.13
N ALA A 391 0.26 -9.08 -30.04
CA ALA A 391 -1.00 -8.36 -29.90
C ALA A 391 -0.72 -7.04 -29.18
N GLY A 392 -0.34 -5.98 -29.92
CA GLY A 392 -0.13 -4.62 -29.41
C GLY A 392 -1.37 -4.02 -28.73
N GLY A 393 -1.72 -4.53 -27.55
CA GLY A 393 -3.08 -4.52 -27.02
C GLY A 393 -3.12 -3.99 -25.60
N LYS A 394 -3.67 -2.78 -25.46
CA LYS A 394 -4.09 -2.15 -24.21
C LYS A 394 -4.88 -3.15 -23.32
N PRO A 395 -4.80 -3.04 -21.99
CA PRO A 395 -5.50 -3.94 -21.08
C PRO A 395 -7.02 -3.91 -21.34
N LYS A 396 -7.63 -5.08 -21.58
CA LYS A 396 -9.09 -5.23 -21.68
C LYS A 396 -9.74 -4.83 -20.36
N ARG A 397 -10.30 -3.63 -20.30
CA ARG A 397 -11.28 -3.23 -19.28
C ARG A 397 -12.50 -4.14 -19.40
N LYS A 398 -12.83 -4.88 -18.34
CA LYS A 398 -14.13 -5.56 -18.19
C LYS A 398 -15.24 -4.51 -18.23
N ARG A 399 -15.99 -4.45 -19.33
CA ARG A 399 -17.26 -3.71 -19.41
C ARG A 399 -18.28 -4.47 -18.56
N ARG A 400 -18.78 -3.84 -17.49
CA ARG A 400 -20.08 -4.18 -16.93
C ARG A 400 -21.12 -3.60 -17.88
N SER A 401 -21.89 -4.46 -18.54
CA SER A 401 -23.10 -4.07 -19.24
C SER A 401 -24.15 -3.66 -18.20
N ILE A 402 -24.60 -2.42 -18.29
CA ILE A 402 -25.84 -1.95 -17.68
C ILE A 402 -26.88 -2.20 -18.77
N GLU A 403 -27.78 -3.18 -18.56
CA GLU A 403 -28.98 -3.29 -19.39
C GLU A 403 -30.01 -2.30 -18.86
N MET A 404 -30.35 -1.33 -19.71
CA MET A 404 -31.52 -0.48 -19.54
C MET A 404 -32.75 -1.29 -19.92
N VAL A 405 -33.73 -1.35 -19.01
CA VAL A 405 -35.06 -1.86 -19.30
C VAL A 405 -35.80 -0.81 -20.14
N GLU A 406 -35.97 -1.11 -21.42
CA GLU A 406 -36.91 -0.42 -22.29
C GLU A 406 -38.31 -1.00 -22.08
N SER A 407 -39.27 -0.12 -21.81
CA SER A 407 -40.68 -0.48 -21.80
C SER A 407 -41.19 -0.60 -23.23
N SER A 408 -41.85 -1.70 -23.55
CA SER A 408 -42.75 -1.74 -24.68
C SER A 408 -43.95 -2.64 -24.39
N ASN A 409 -45.08 -1.97 -24.48
CA ASN A 409 -46.45 -2.36 -24.33
C ASN A 409 -46.91 -3.37 -25.40
N GLY A 410 -47.98 -4.12 -25.09
CA GLY A 410 -48.75 -4.95 -26.02
C GLY A 410 -48.28 -6.41 -26.05
N GLY A 411 -49.12 -7.42 -25.88
CA GLY A 411 -50.57 -7.51 -25.85
C GLY A 411 -50.94 -8.94 -26.25
N ASN A 412 -52.06 -9.40 -25.68
CA ASN A 412 -52.98 -10.39 -26.22
C ASN A 412 -52.78 -11.91 -25.94
N GLY A 413 -53.91 -12.51 -25.55
CA GLY A 413 -54.29 -13.91 -25.82
C GLY A 413 -53.96 -14.90 -24.72
N SER A 414 -54.84 -15.15 -23.74
CA SER A 414 -56.05 -15.99 -23.78
C SER A 414 -55.82 -17.46 -23.40
N ASN A 415 -56.63 -17.92 -22.44
CA ASN A 415 -56.94 -19.31 -22.06
C ASN A 415 -55.78 -20.14 -21.48
N GLY A 416 -55.95 -20.94 -20.44
CA GLY A 416 -57.14 -21.38 -19.73
C GLY A 416 -56.78 -22.69 -19.00
N SER A 417 -57.41 -22.88 -17.84
CA SER A 417 -57.69 -24.16 -17.16
C SER A 417 -56.56 -25.09 -16.69
N ASN A 418 -56.69 -25.48 -15.42
CA ASN A 418 -56.46 -26.81 -14.83
C ASN A 418 -55.05 -27.44 -14.94
N SER A 419 -54.58 -28.26 -14.03
CA SER A 419 -54.99 -28.73 -12.70
C SER A 419 -53.81 -29.60 -12.23
N SER A 420 -53.78 -29.85 -10.92
CA SER A 420 -53.28 -31.09 -10.30
C SER A 420 -51.80 -31.47 -10.41
N ASN A 421 -51.18 -31.43 -9.22
CA ASN A 421 -50.45 -32.52 -8.55
C ASN A 421 -48.99 -32.86 -8.91
N GLY A 422 -48.21 -32.89 -7.82
CA GLY A 422 -47.00 -33.70 -7.60
C GLY A 422 -45.72 -33.00 -8.04
N SER A 423 -44.65 -32.92 -7.28
CA SER A 423 -44.32 -33.49 -5.97
C SER A 423 -42.91 -32.98 -5.62
N VAL A 424 -42.70 -32.57 -4.37
CA VAL A 424 -41.45 -32.71 -3.59
C VAL A 424 -40.24 -31.84 -3.99
N LEU A 425 -40.10 -30.68 -3.31
CA LEU A 425 -38.98 -30.29 -2.44
C LEU A 425 -39.11 -28.79 -2.07
N VAL A 426 -39.41 -28.48 -0.81
CA VAL A 426 -39.32 -27.15 -0.19
C VAL A 426 -38.15 -27.23 0.79
N ASP A 427 -37.08 -26.49 0.54
CA ASP A 427 -36.80 -25.16 1.11
C ASP A 427 -36.75 -25.20 2.65
N ALA A 428 -35.55 -25.02 3.21
CA ALA A 428 -35.19 -23.84 3.99
C ALA A 428 -35.64 -23.98 5.47
N ALA A 429 -35.03 -23.41 6.49
CA ALA A 429 -34.10 -22.31 6.56
C ALA A 429 -33.52 -22.23 8.00
N HIS A 430 -32.54 -21.35 8.15
CA HIS A 430 -32.43 -20.39 9.27
C HIS A 430 -32.15 -20.91 10.69
N THR A 431 -30.92 -20.74 11.18
CA THR A 431 -30.28 -19.55 11.84
C THR A 431 -30.51 -19.50 13.35
N GLU A 432 -29.38 -19.44 14.04
CA GLU A 432 -29.07 -18.62 15.23
C GLU A 432 -30.06 -18.61 16.40
N HIS A 433 -29.61 -19.03 17.59
CA HIS A 433 -29.10 -18.08 18.61
C HIS A 433 -28.68 -18.76 19.92
N THR A 434 -27.49 -18.38 20.40
CA THR A 434 -27.07 -18.04 21.79
C THR A 434 -27.69 -18.70 23.05
N SER A 435 -26.76 -19.15 23.91
CA SER A 435 -26.59 -18.86 25.35
C SER A 435 -27.67 -19.16 26.40
N ALA A 436 -27.28 -20.08 27.29
CA ALA A 436 -27.11 -19.95 28.76
C ALA A 436 -28.32 -19.90 29.73
N ASN A 437 -28.05 -20.58 30.87
CA ASN A 437 -28.74 -20.66 32.17
C ASN A 437 -29.98 -21.56 32.21
N GLY A 438 -30.14 -22.56 33.09
CA GLY A 438 -29.45 -22.89 34.35
C GLY A 438 -30.25 -22.39 35.55
N VAL A 439 -30.77 -23.35 36.35
CA VAL A 439 -31.41 -23.31 37.71
C VAL A 439 -32.60 -24.30 37.64
N GLU A 440 -32.75 -25.35 38.47
CA GLU A 440 -32.99 -25.42 39.93
C GLU A 440 -32.87 -26.92 40.37
N SER A 441 -32.16 -27.27 41.46
CA SER A 441 -32.67 -27.74 42.79
C SER A 441 -33.61 -29.00 42.76
N THR A 442 -33.65 -29.99 43.65
CA THR A 442 -33.08 -30.27 44.99
C THR A 442 -33.28 -31.77 45.33
N HIS A 443 -32.44 -32.29 46.24
CA HIS A 443 -32.72 -33.25 47.32
C HIS A 443 -32.66 -34.81 47.22
N GLN A 444 -32.00 -35.33 48.27
CA GLN A 444 -32.04 -36.65 48.95
C GLN A 444 -31.21 -37.77 48.30
N ARG A 445 -30.34 -38.51 49.01
CA ARG A 445 -30.22 -38.80 50.45
C ARG A 445 -28.79 -39.20 50.80
#